data_AF-A0AA50U4K9-F1
#
_entry.id   AF-A0AA50U4K9-F1
#
_cell.length_a   1.000
_cell.length_b   1.000
_cell.length_c   1.000
_cell.angle_alpha   90.00
_cell.angle_beta   90.00
_cell.angle_gamma   90.00
#
_symmetry.space_group_name_H-M   'P 1'
#
loop_
_entity.id
_entity.type
_entity.pdbx_description
1 polymer ?
#
loop_
_entity_poly.entity_id
_entity_poly.type
_entity_poly.pdbx_seq_one_letter_code
_entity_poly.pdbx_strand_id
1 'polypeptide(L)' 'EIFELSHNGTKFVAEEVMRYETGPNVVMTCSVQNVQNKIYLVAGQESHCQQYKVNVKMVDAAEIRRGSFRAENG' A
#
# COMPACT_ATOMS: atom_id res chain seq x y z
N GLU A 1 17.71 1.40 -6.61
CA GLU A 1 17.89 0.55 -5.42
C GLU A 1 16.53 0.35 -4.77
N ILE A 2 16.23 -0.83 -4.22
CA ILE A 2 14.94 -1.16 -3.59
C ILE A 2 15.18 -1.51 -2.13
N PHE A 3 14.32 -0.98 -1.27
CA PHE A 3 14.37 -1.21 0.17
C PHE A 3 13.03 -1.72 0.68
N GLU A 4 13.07 -2.72 1.55
CA GLU A 4 11.91 -3.11 2.36
C GLU A 4 11.89 -2.24 3.63
N LEU A 5 10.72 -1.64 3.93
CA LEU A 5 10.53 -0.78 5.09
C LEU A 5 9.70 -1.48 6.17
N SER A 6 10.28 -1.66 7.34
CA SER A 6 9.60 -2.18 8.53
C SER A 6 9.43 -1.07 9.58
N HIS A 7 8.27 -1.00 10.26
CA HIS A 7 8.05 -0.06 11.35
C HIS A 7 7.36 -0.71 12.56
N ASN A 8 7.75 -0.28 13.77
CA ASN A 8 7.10 -0.68 15.03
C ASN A 8 6.25 0.44 15.65
N GLY A 9 6.02 1.53 14.91
CA GLY A 9 5.31 2.72 15.38
C GLY A 9 6.18 3.77 16.09
N THR A 10 7.46 3.47 16.34
CA THR A 10 8.44 4.43 16.91
C THR A 10 9.70 4.58 16.07
N LYS A 11 10.08 3.54 15.34
CA LYS A 11 11.27 3.49 14.49
C LYS A 11 10.94 2.86 13.14
N PHE A 12 11.72 3.23 12.14
CA PHE A 12 11.72 2.63 10.81
C PHE A 12 13.07 1.95 10.58
N VAL A 13 13.05 0.79 9.93
CA VAL A 13 14.22 0.08 9.43
C VAL A 13 14.05 -0.08 7.93
N ALA A 14 15.12 0.19 7.17
CA ALA A 14 15.17 0.00 5.73
C ALA A 14 16.24 -1.06 5.42
N GLU A 15 15.85 -2.13 4.73
CA GLU A 15 16.75 -3.21 4.32
C GLU A 15 16.86 -3.25 2.81
N GLU A 16 18.09 -3.22 2.28
CA GLU A 16 18.31 -3.32 0.84
C GLU A 16 17.95 -4.72 0.37
N VAL A 17 17.09 -4.81 -0.65
CA VAL A 17 16.66 -6.08 -1.22
C VAL A 17 16.99 -6.12 -2.71
N MET A 18 17.56 -7.24 -3.17
CA MET A 18 17.76 -7.47 -4.59
C MET A 18 16.42 -7.80 -5.25
N ARG A 19 16.07 -7.02 -6.29
CA ARG A 19 14.86 -7.23 -7.07
C ARG A 19 15.10 -8.33 -8.12
N TYR A 20 14.33 -9.41 -8.07
CA TYR A 20 14.06 -10.24 -9.25
C TYR A 20 12.94 -9.55 -10.07
N GLU A 21 12.99 -9.54 -11.41
CA GLU A 21 11.97 -8.89 -12.26
C GLU A 21 10.54 -9.16 -11.74
N THR A 22 9.91 -8.14 -11.16
CA THR A 22 8.65 -8.29 -10.40
C THR A 22 7.39 -8.14 -11.26
N GLY A 23 7.55 -7.94 -12.57
CA GLY A 23 6.46 -7.67 -13.49
C GLY A 23 5.62 -6.41 -13.12
N PRO A 24 4.45 -6.21 -13.76
CA PRO A 24 3.64 -5.00 -13.67
C PRO A 24 2.95 -4.76 -12.31
N ASN A 25 3.19 -5.62 -11.31
CA ASN A 25 2.46 -5.60 -10.04
C ASN A 25 3.14 -4.74 -8.95
N VAL A 26 4.20 -4.01 -9.28
CA VAL A 26 4.92 -3.19 -8.30
C VAL A 26 4.50 -1.74 -8.38
N VAL A 27 4.04 -1.24 -7.24
CA VAL A 27 3.87 0.19 -6.99
C VAL A 27 5.25 0.77 -6.69
N MET A 28 5.73 1.63 -7.58
CA MET A 28 7.03 2.30 -7.51
C MET A 28 6.98 3.54 -6.62
N THR A 29 5.83 4.20 -6.52
CA THR A 29 5.62 5.38 -5.68
C THR A 29 4.20 5.41 -5.13
N CYS A 30 4.01 5.96 -3.94
CA CYS A 30 2.68 6.27 -3.44
C CYS A 30 2.64 7.61 -2.69
N SER A 31 1.48 8.24 -2.71
CA SER A 31 1.19 9.43 -1.89
C SER A 31 -0.23 9.34 -1.33
N VAL A 32 -0.41 9.82 -0.11
CA VAL A 32 -1.71 9.84 0.56
C VAL A 32 -2.08 11.28 0.91
N GLN A 33 -3.30 11.66 0.57
CA GLN A 33 -3.85 12.96 0.93
C GLN A 33 -5.18 12.79 1.67
N ASN A 34 -5.33 13.50 2.78
CA ASN A 34 -6.61 13.64 3.48
C ASN A 34 -7.19 15.03 3.19
N VAL A 35 -8.38 15.07 2.58
CA VAL A 35 -9.12 16.30 2.29
C VAL A 35 -10.55 16.12 2.77
N GLN A 36 -11.00 16.99 3.68
CA GLN A 36 -12.39 17.01 4.15
C GLN A 36 -12.93 15.62 4.54
N ASN A 37 -12.15 14.87 5.34
CA ASN A 37 -12.49 13.53 5.82
C ASN A 37 -12.57 12.45 4.72
N LYS A 38 -12.00 12.70 3.54
CA LYS A 38 -11.80 11.72 2.48
C LYS A 38 -10.32 11.45 2.34
N ILE A 39 -9.95 10.18 2.27
CA ILE A 39 -8.57 9.74 2.08
C ILE A 39 -8.41 9.30 0.62
N TYR A 40 -7.42 9.87 -0.05
CA TYR A 40 -7.04 9.50 -1.40
C TYR A 40 -5.63 8.92 -1.39
N LEU A 41 -5.45 7.79 -2.06
CA LEU A 41 -4.17 7.14 -2.30
C LEU A 41 -3.87 7.25 -3.79
N VAL A 42 -2.71 7.80 -4.15
CA VAL A 42 -2.18 7.68 -5.50
C VAL A 42 -1.07 6.64 -5.47
N ALA A 43 -1.11 5.69 -6.38
CA ALA A 43 -0.06 4.71 -6.59
C ALA A 43 0.48 4.85 -8.02
N GLY A 44 1.77 5.11 -8.14
CA GLY A 44 2.51 5.08 -9.40
C GLY A 44 3.06 3.67 -9.62
N GLN A 45 2.69 3.05 -10.73
CA GLN A 45 3.36 1.88 -11.28
C GLN A 45 4.34 2.34 -12.38
N GLU A 46 5.09 1.40 -12.95
CA GLU A 46 6.10 1.71 -13.96
C GLU A 46 5.52 2.41 -15.22
N SER A 47 4.28 2.08 -15.61
CA SER A 47 3.66 2.57 -16.84
C SER A 47 2.52 3.57 -16.64
N HIS A 48 1.94 3.66 -15.44
CA HIS A 48 0.78 4.50 -15.17
C HIS A 48 0.64 4.85 -13.69
N CYS A 49 -0.13 5.90 -13.41
CA CYS A 49 -0.54 6.28 -12.06
C CYS A 49 -2.05 6.10 -11.92
N GLN A 50 -2.47 5.52 -10.80
CA GLN A 50 -3.88 5.37 -10.46
C GLN A 50 -4.17 6.04 -9.12
N GLN A 51 -5.30 6.76 -9.06
CA GLN A 51 -5.83 7.31 -7.82
C GLN A 51 -6.97 6.43 -7.30
N TYR A 52 -6.97 6.19 -6.00
CA TYR A 52 -7.95 5.42 -5.26
C TYR A 52 -8.58 6.28 -4.17
N LYS A 53 -9.90 6.20 -4.03
CA LYS A 53 -10.59 6.69 -2.83
C LYS A 53 -10.56 5.59 -1.78
N VAL A 54 -9.91 5.84 -0.65
CA VAL A 54 -9.75 4.85 0.41
C VAL A 54 -10.99 4.88 1.32
N ASN A 55 -11.61 3.71 1.49
CA ASN A 55 -12.65 3.51 2.49
C ASN A 55 -12.04 2.80 3.70
N VAL A 56 -11.99 3.48 4.85
CA VAL A 56 -11.42 2.91 6.07
C VAL A 56 -12.49 2.09 6.80
N LYS A 57 -12.17 0.84 7.11
CA LYS A 57 -13.01 -0.06 7.94
C LYS A 57 -12.17 -0.58 9.09
N MET A 58 -12.67 -0.45 10.31
CA MET A 58 -12.09 -1.12 11.48
C MET A 58 -12.47 -2.60 11.42
N VAL A 59 -11.48 -3.47 11.54
CA VAL A 59 -11.65 -4.93 11.50
C VAL A 59 -10.97 -5.58 12.69
N ASP A 60 -11.48 -6.72 13.14
CA ASP A 60 -10.83 -7.53 14.17
C ASP A 60 -9.56 -8.19 13.60
N ALA A 61 -8.52 -8.35 14.41
CA ALA A 61 -7.33 -9.11 14.07
C ALA A 61 -7.66 -10.54 13.59
N ALA A 62 -8.74 -11.15 14.09
CA ALA A 62 -9.23 -12.44 13.58
C ALA A 62 -9.75 -12.38 12.13
N GLU A 63 -10.30 -11.25 11.69
CA GLU A 63 -10.76 -11.01 10.32
C GLU A 63 -9.57 -10.85 9.36
N ILE A 64 -8.51 -10.14 9.78
CA ILE A 64 -7.27 -9.99 9.01
C ILE A 64 -6.64 -11.36 8.69
N ARG A 65 -6.53 -12.24 9.70
CA ARG A 65 -5.93 -13.57 9.55
C ARG A 65 -6.69 -14.50 8.61
N ARG A 66 -7.99 -14.29 8.41
CA ARG A 66 -8.82 -15.11 7.51
C ARG A 66 -8.65 -14.72 6.03
N GLY A 67 -7.87 -13.68 5.72
CA GLY A 67 -7.63 -13.27 4.33
C GLY A 67 -8.90 -12.82 3.59
N SER A 68 -9.97 -12.47 4.31
CA SER A 68 -11.29 -12.15 3.73
C SER A 68 -11.36 -10.77 3.07
N PHE A 69 -10.23 -10.05 2.98
CA PHE A 69 -10.15 -8.82 2.18
C PHE A 69 -10.11 -9.17 0.69
N ARG A 70 -11.28 -9.34 0.09
CA ARG A 70 -11.41 -9.19 -1.36
C ARG A 70 -11.51 -7.69 -1.65
N ALA A 71 -10.55 -7.15 -2.39
CA ALA A 71 -10.72 -5.83 -3.00
C ALA A 71 -11.90 -5.96 -3.99
N GLU A 72 -13.07 -5.45 -3.60
CA GLU A 72 -14.15 -5.27 -4.55
C GLU A 72 -13.74 -4.10 -5.45
N ASN A 73 -13.21 -4.45 -6.63
CA ASN A 73 -12.99 -3.47 -7.69
C ASN A 73 -14.38 -3.01 -8.14
N GLY A 74 -14.78 -1.81 -7.73
CA GLY A 74 -15.96 -1.11 -8.25
C GLY A 74 -15.69 -0.52 -9.63
#